data_AF-A0A127JU18-F1
#
_entry.id   AF-A0A127JU18-F1
#
_cell.length_a   1.000
_cell.length_b   1.000
_cell.length_c   1.000
_cell.angle_alpha   90.00
_cell.angle_beta   90.00
_cell.angle_gamma   90.00
#
_symmetry.space_group_name_H-M   'P 1'
#
loop_
_entity.id
_entity.type
_entity.pdbx_description
1 polymer ?
#
loop_
_entity_poly.entity_id
_entity_poly.type
_entity_poly.pdbx_seq_one_letter_code
_entity_poly.pdbx_strand_id
1 'polypeptide(L)'
;MRDAWELASFIVTALGLPFAILFFAWEQRKERDNEDEEAYQLLSNAYNDFLKVVLAHPDLHLRTNEPLANPTLEQRERMLVIFDMLMSLFERAYLVAYKPGMSETEARRWNSWDDYMREWCRREDFRTALPLLLRGEDPEFQSYLRRIADEERSTSIQFS
;
A
#
# COMPACT_ATOMS: atom_id res chain seq x y z
N MET A 1 -15.60 0.37 -61.15
CA MET A 1 -15.13 1.42 -60.20
C MET A 1 -16.02 1.51 -58.97
N ARG A 2 -17.35 1.59 -59.08
CA ARG A 2 -18.27 1.61 -57.91
C ARG A 2 -18.14 0.38 -57.00
N ASP A 3 -18.09 -0.82 -57.57
CA ASP A 3 -18.00 -2.07 -56.79
C ASP A 3 -16.71 -2.18 -55.96
N ALA A 4 -15.61 -1.57 -56.43
CA ALA A 4 -14.36 -1.48 -55.68
C ALA A 4 -14.49 -0.56 -54.46
N TRP A 5 -15.26 0.53 -54.58
CA TRP A 5 -15.54 1.45 -53.48
C TRP A 5 -16.51 0.86 -52.45
N GLU A 6 -17.52 0.10 -52.91
CA GLU A 6 -18.45 -0.61 -52.02
C GLU A 6 -17.77 -1.72 -51.24
N LEU A 7 -16.92 -2.52 -51.89
CA LEU A 7 -16.12 -3.54 -51.22
C LEU A 7 -15.15 -2.92 -50.21
N ALA A 8 -14.49 -1.81 -50.56
CA ALA A 8 -13.61 -1.09 -49.64
C ALA A 8 -14.37 -0.56 -48.41
N SER A 9 -15.57 0.01 -48.60
CA SER A 9 -16.41 0.45 -47.48
C SER A 9 -16.81 -0.72 -46.58
N PHE A 10 -17.20 -1.86 -47.16
CA PHE A 10 -17.57 -3.04 -46.40
C PHE A 10 -16.39 -3.59 -45.58
N ILE A 11 -15.19 -3.64 -46.16
CA ILE A 11 -13.96 -4.04 -45.47
C ILE A 11 -13.65 -3.08 -44.31
N VAL A 12 -13.73 -1.77 -44.55
CA VAL A 12 -13.46 -0.76 -43.50
C VAL A 12 -14.46 -0.86 -42.36
N THR A 13 -15.75 -1.08 -42.64
CA THR A 13 -16.74 -1.22 -41.56
C THR A 13 -16.63 -2.56 -40.84
N ALA A 14 -16.44 -3.66 -41.59
CA ALA A 14 -16.36 -5.00 -41.03
C ALA A 14 -15.07 -5.26 -40.24
N LEU A 15 -13.94 -4.64 -40.63
CA LEU A 15 -12.68 -4.76 -39.91
C LEU A 15 -12.41 -3.58 -38.97
N GLY A 16 -12.83 -2.38 -39.32
CA GLY A 16 -12.53 -1.16 -38.58
C GLY A 16 -13.20 -1.12 -37.21
N LEU A 17 -14.46 -1.55 -37.09
CA LEU A 17 -15.13 -1.57 -35.78
C LEU A 17 -14.53 -2.63 -34.84
N PRO A 18 -14.32 -3.90 -35.26
CA PRO A 18 -13.60 -4.87 -34.41
C PRO A 18 -12.19 -4.42 -34.06
N PHE A 19 -11.45 -3.83 -35.01
CA PHE A 19 -10.13 -3.28 -34.75
C PHE A 19 -10.16 -2.16 -33.71
N ALA A 20 -11.12 -1.22 -33.82
CA ALA A 20 -11.28 -0.14 -32.86
C ALA A 20 -11.61 -0.68 -31.45
N ILE A 21 -12.48 -1.68 -31.33
CA ILE A 21 -12.80 -2.33 -30.05
C ILE A 21 -11.55 -3.00 -29.45
N LEU A 22 -10.80 -3.75 -30.26
CA LEU A 22 -9.57 -4.41 -29.81
C LEU A 22 -8.50 -3.42 -29.38
N PHE A 23 -8.31 -2.36 -30.18
CA PHE A 23 -7.36 -1.29 -29.89
C PHE A 23 -7.73 -0.57 -28.59
N PHE A 24 -9.00 -0.20 -28.43
CA PHE A 24 -9.50 0.45 -27.22
C PHE A 24 -9.35 -0.44 -25.97
N ALA A 25 -9.66 -1.74 -26.08
CA ALA A 25 -9.47 -2.67 -24.97
C ALA A 25 -7.99 -2.84 -24.58
N TRP A 26 -7.07 -2.81 -25.57
CA TRP A 26 -5.64 -2.84 -25.34
C TRP A 26 -5.13 -1.55 -24.68
N GLU A 27 -5.59 -0.40 -25.16
CA GLU A 27 -5.26 0.92 -24.60
C GLU A 27 -5.76 1.05 -23.16
N GLN A 28 -7.02 0.67 -22.89
CA GLN A 28 -7.59 0.68 -21.53
C GLN A 28 -6.83 -0.24 -20.56
N ARG A 29 -6.35 -1.39 -21.03
CA ARG A 29 -5.52 -2.27 -20.20
C ARG A 29 -4.18 -1.61 -19.87
N LYS A 30 -3.54 -0.97 -20.86
CA LYS A 30 -2.28 -0.27 -20.67
C LYS A 30 -2.41 0.95 -19.76
N GLU A 31 -3.50 1.71 -19.87
CA GLU A 31 -3.80 2.84 -18.98
C GLU A 31 -3.92 2.38 -17.52
N ARG A 32 -4.66 1.30 -17.26
CA ARG A 32 -4.77 0.73 -15.90
C ARG A 32 -3.42 0.30 -15.35
N ASP A 33 -2.61 -0.40 -16.15
CA ASP A 33 -1.28 -0.84 -15.72
C ASP A 33 -0.39 0.37 -15.36
N ASN A 34 -0.50 1.48 -16.10
CA ASN A 34 0.19 2.74 -15.80
C ASN A 34 -0.34 3.41 -14.52
N GLU A 35 -1.66 3.51 -14.33
CA GLU A 35 -2.28 4.07 -13.12
C GLU A 35 -1.82 3.32 -11.86
N ASP A 36 -1.78 1.99 -11.92
CA ASP A 36 -1.30 1.14 -10.83
C ASP A 36 0.20 1.38 -10.52
N GLU A 37 1.01 1.64 -11.55
CA GLU A 37 2.43 1.97 -11.39
C GLU A 37 2.63 3.37 -10.78
N GLU A 38 1.84 4.36 -11.21
CA GLU A 38 1.86 5.70 -10.61
C GLU A 38 1.43 5.68 -9.14
N ALA A 39 0.38 4.94 -8.81
CA ALA A 39 -0.07 4.76 -7.43
C ALA A 39 1.01 4.10 -6.57
N TYR A 40 1.68 3.08 -7.09
CA TYR A 40 2.81 2.43 -6.42
C TYR A 40 3.97 3.41 -6.16
N GLN A 41 4.35 4.21 -7.17
CA GLN A 41 5.42 5.20 -7.01
C GLN A 41 5.05 6.28 -5.99
N LEU A 42 3.80 6.73 -5.99
CA LEU A 42 3.31 7.70 -5.01
C LEU A 42 3.41 7.17 -3.57
N LEU A 43 2.97 5.93 -3.34
CA LEU A 43 3.07 5.28 -2.04
C LEU A 43 4.55 5.08 -1.61
N SER A 44 5.40 4.67 -2.54
CA SER A 44 6.85 4.50 -2.31
C SER A 44 7.52 5.83 -1.94
N ASN A 45 7.18 6.93 -2.63
CA ASN A 45 7.69 8.26 -2.30
C ASN A 45 7.23 8.73 -0.92
N ALA A 46 5.95 8.53 -0.58
CA ALA A 46 5.42 8.86 0.74
C ALA A 46 6.13 8.08 1.86
N TYR A 47 6.48 6.81 1.61
CA TYR A 47 7.28 6.01 2.53
C TYR A 47 8.71 6.56 2.69
N ASN A 48 9.37 6.93 1.59
CA ASN A 48 10.70 7.56 1.67
C ASN A 48 10.67 8.87 2.46
N ASP A 49 9.61 9.67 2.32
CA ASP A 49 9.43 10.89 3.10
C ASP A 49 9.19 10.60 4.59
N PHE A 50 8.42 9.56 4.93
CA PHE A 50 8.33 9.06 6.29
C PHE A 50 9.70 8.63 6.86
N LEU A 51 10.51 7.92 6.08
CA LEU A 51 11.85 7.51 6.51
C LEU A 51 12.79 8.69 6.75
N LYS A 52 12.64 9.81 6.03
CA LYS A 52 13.38 11.05 6.33
C LYS A 52 13.00 11.64 7.68
N VAL A 53 11.72 11.57 8.07
CA VAL A 53 11.27 11.99 9.41
C VAL A 53 11.88 11.09 10.49
N VAL A 54 11.84 9.77 10.30
CA VAL A 54 12.50 8.82 11.20
C VAL A 54 14.00 9.11 11.33
N LEU A 55 14.67 9.38 10.21
CA LEU A 55 16.10 9.71 10.18
C LEU A 55 16.43 11.02 10.91
N ALA A 56 15.52 12.00 10.88
CA ALA A 56 15.66 13.27 11.60
C ALA A 56 15.46 13.14 13.12
N HIS A 57 14.96 12.00 13.59
CA HIS A 57 14.65 11.72 14.99
C HIS A 57 15.35 10.46 15.50
N PRO A 58 16.69 10.38 15.39
CA PRO A 58 17.44 9.18 15.74
C PRO A 58 17.36 8.86 17.24
N ASP A 59 17.12 9.87 18.09
CA ASP A 59 16.95 9.74 19.54
C ASP A 59 15.76 8.87 19.94
N LEU A 60 14.80 8.66 19.04
CA LEU A 60 13.58 7.88 19.29
C LEU A 60 13.73 6.37 19.02
N HIS A 61 14.88 5.94 18.47
CA HIS A 61 15.19 4.52 18.19
C HIS A 61 14.11 3.81 17.34
N LEU A 62 13.51 4.54 16.40
CA LEU A 62 12.38 4.06 15.57
C LEU A 62 12.80 3.05 14.49
N ARG A 63 14.11 2.88 14.21
CA ARG A 63 14.61 1.93 13.22
C ARG A 63 14.94 0.55 13.79
N THR A 64 15.29 0.48 15.07
CA THR A 64 15.66 -0.75 15.80
C THR A 64 14.44 -1.39 16.42
N ASN A 65 14.28 -2.71 16.38
CA ASN A 65 13.10 -3.37 16.98
C ASN A 65 12.98 -3.20 18.51
N GLU A 66 14.08 -2.84 19.18
CA GLU A 66 14.09 -2.57 20.61
C GLU A 66 13.45 -1.20 20.91
N PRO A 67 12.39 -1.14 21.75
CA PRO A 67 11.78 0.11 22.17
C PRO A 67 12.76 1.00 22.94
N LEU A 68 12.57 2.32 22.85
CA LEU A 68 13.32 3.26 23.66
C LEU A 68 12.99 3.06 25.15
N ALA A 69 14.00 2.80 25.97
CA ALA A 69 13.83 2.64 27.41
C ALA A 69 13.54 4.00 28.08
N ASN A 70 12.43 4.07 28.84
CA ASN A 70 12.03 5.24 29.63
C ASN A 70 12.00 6.58 28.83
N PRO A 71 11.20 6.68 27.76
CA PRO A 71 11.14 7.89 26.94
C PRO A 71 10.59 9.08 27.75
N THR A 72 11.18 10.25 27.53
CA THR A 72 10.68 11.52 28.11
C THR A 72 9.28 11.82 27.59
N LEU A 73 8.55 12.74 28.24
CA LEU A 73 7.21 13.14 27.79
C LEU A 73 7.25 13.68 26.34
N GLU A 74 8.21 14.54 26.04
CA GLU A 74 8.42 15.09 24.70
C GLU A 74 8.70 14.00 23.66
N GLN A 75 9.54 13.01 24.00
CA GLN A 75 9.83 11.89 23.11
C GLN A 75 8.59 11.04 22.84
N ARG A 76 7.77 10.78 23.87
CA ARG A 76 6.50 10.06 23.72
C ARG A 76 5.53 10.81 22.79
N GLU A 77 5.41 12.13 22.95
CA GLU A 77 4.56 12.95 22.08
C GLU A 77 5.04 12.90 20.62
N ARG A 78 6.35 13.06 20.38
CA ARG A 78 6.94 12.94 19.03
C ARG A 78 6.71 11.55 18.44
N MET A 79 6.90 10.48 19.21
CA MET A 79 6.65 9.11 18.76
C MET A 79 5.20 8.90 18.35
N LEU A 80 4.24 9.39 19.14
CA LEU A 80 2.81 9.28 18.82
C LEU A 80 2.47 9.98 17.50
N VAL A 81 2.97 11.19 17.28
CA VAL A 81 2.77 11.91 16.01
C VAL A 81 3.38 11.14 14.83
N ILE A 82 4.58 10.58 15.01
CA ILE A 82 5.23 9.79 13.96
C ILE A 82 4.46 8.48 13.70
N PHE A 83 3.91 7.86 14.74
CA PHE A 83 3.04 6.69 14.59
C PHE A 83 1.75 7.04 13.87
N ASP A 84 1.11 8.18 14.17
CA ASP A 84 -0.07 8.65 13.43
C ASP A 84 0.25 8.86 11.93
N MET A 85 1.41 9.45 11.61
CA MET A 85 1.87 9.59 10.23
C MET A 85 2.03 8.24 9.53
N LEU A 86 2.61 7.26 10.23
CA LEU A 86 2.78 5.91 9.72
C LEU A 86 1.44 5.21 9.50
N MET A 87 0.49 5.39 10.41
CA MET A 87 -0.85 4.82 10.32
C MET A 87 -1.60 5.35 9.09
N SER A 88 -1.58 6.66 8.87
CA SER A 88 -2.17 7.25 7.66
C SER A 88 -1.54 6.74 6.36
N LEU A 89 -0.24 6.43 6.37
CA LEU A 89 0.44 5.83 5.23
C LEU A 89 0.00 4.38 5.00
N PHE A 90 -0.09 3.60 6.08
CA PHE A 90 -0.56 2.21 6.02
C PHE A 90 -2.01 2.08 5.57
N GLU A 91 -2.89 2.93 6.09
CA GLU A 91 -4.30 2.98 5.66
C GLU A 91 -4.38 3.28 4.17
N ARG A 92 -3.65 4.30 3.70
CA ARG A 92 -3.61 4.64 2.27
C ARG A 92 -3.06 3.50 1.41
N ALA A 93 -2.00 2.85 1.86
CA ALA A 93 -1.46 1.68 1.16
C ALA A 93 -2.48 0.55 1.08
N TYR A 94 -3.22 0.30 2.17
CA TYR A 94 -4.31 -0.69 2.20
C TYR A 94 -5.41 -0.32 1.19
N LEU A 95 -5.96 0.90 1.27
CA LEU A 95 -7.06 1.32 0.40
C LEU A 95 -6.71 1.35 -1.09
N VAL A 96 -5.44 1.62 -1.43
CA VAL A 96 -4.99 1.76 -2.82
C VAL A 96 -4.45 0.46 -3.40
N ALA A 97 -3.70 -0.32 -2.62
CA ALA A 97 -2.98 -1.49 -3.13
C ALA A 97 -3.59 -2.82 -2.70
N TYR A 98 -4.37 -2.88 -1.62
CA TYR A 98 -4.99 -4.13 -1.18
C TYR A 98 -6.26 -4.45 -1.96
N LYS A 99 -6.39 -5.72 -2.37
CA LYS A 99 -7.60 -6.31 -2.92
C LYS A 99 -7.63 -7.81 -2.69
N PRO A 100 -8.80 -8.43 -2.51
CA PRO A 100 -8.90 -9.88 -2.30
C PRO A 100 -8.38 -10.71 -3.48
N GLY A 101 -8.49 -10.20 -4.71
CA GLY A 101 -8.01 -10.85 -5.93
C GLY A 101 -6.92 -10.03 -6.60
N MET A 102 -5.66 -10.40 -6.39
CA MET A 102 -4.48 -9.76 -6.99
C MET A 102 -3.87 -10.62 -8.10
N SER A 103 -3.37 -9.97 -9.15
CA SER A 103 -2.38 -10.54 -10.04
C SER A 103 -1.04 -10.75 -9.31
N GLU A 104 -0.13 -11.52 -9.91
CA GLU A 104 1.19 -11.78 -9.33
C GLU A 104 1.99 -10.49 -9.06
N THR A 105 1.92 -9.51 -9.96
CA THR A 105 2.62 -8.22 -9.81
C THR A 105 2.06 -7.40 -8.66
N GLU A 106 0.74 -7.35 -8.52
CA GLU A 106 0.06 -6.61 -7.46
C GLU A 106 0.32 -7.26 -6.09
N ALA A 107 0.25 -8.59 -6.03
CA ALA A 107 0.58 -9.34 -4.82
C ALA A 107 2.01 -9.08 -4.37
N ARG A 108 2.97 -9.03 -5.31
CA ARG A 108 4.36 -8.66 -4.98
C ARG A 108 4.48 -7.25 -4.39
N ARG A 109 3.80 -6.27 -4.97
CA ARG A 109 3.78 -4.88 -4.45
C ARG A 109 3.12 -4.80 -3.07
N TRP A 110 2.01 -5.52 -2.88
CA TRP A 110 1.32 -5.58 -1.60
C TRP A 110 2.15 -6.26 -0.52
N ASN A 111 2.85 -7.34 -0.84
CA ASN A 111 3.67 -8.07 0.14
C ASN A 111 4.71 -7.16 0.81
N SER A 112 5.30 -6.19 0.08
CA SER A 112 6.20 -5.22 0.71
C SER A 112 5.50 -4.35 1.76
N TRP A 113 4.26 -3.94 1.51
CA TRP A 113 3.47 -3.20 2.50
C TRP A 113 3.03 -4.08 3.68
N ASP A 114 2.61 -5.32 3.42
CA ASP A 114 2.29 -6.27 4.48
C ASP A 114 3.51 -6.53 5.39
N ASP A 115 4.68 -6.75 4.80
CA ASP A 115 5.93 -6.95 5.53
C ASP A 115 6.27 -5.73 6.40
N TYR A 116 6.12 -4.51 5.87
CA TYR A 116 6.34 -3.29 6.66
C TYR A 116 5.36 -3.17 7.82
N MET A 117 4.07 -3.41 7.61
CA MET A 117 3.09 -3.36 8.70
C MET A 117 3.40 -4.41 9.77
N ARG A 118 3.80 -5.63 9.36
CA ARG A 118 4.22 -6.70 10.27
C ARG A 118 5.46 -6.34 11.08
N GLU A 119 6.47 -5.76 10.45
CA GLU A 119 7.68 -5.29 11.14
C GLU A 119 7.36 -4.30 12.25
N TRP A 120 6.50 -3.32 11.98
CA TRP A 120 6.06 -2.36 12.99
C TRP A 120 5.21 -3.01 14.07
N CYS A 121 4.34 -3.96 13.71
CA CYS A 121 3.57 -4.76 14.66
C CYS A 121 4.43 -5.65 15.56
N ARG A 122 5.70 -5.94 15.23
CA ARG A 122 6.59 -6.67 16.15
C ARG A 122 7.08 -5.80 17.30
N ARG A 123 7.10 -4.48 17.14
CA ARG A 123 7.56 -3.55 18.17
C ARG A 123 6.54 -3.43 19.30
N GLU A 124 7.01 -3.47 20.55
CA GLU A 124 6.15 -3.40 21.73
C GLU A 124 5.52 -2.01 21.93
N ASP A 125 6.28 -0.95 21.70
CA ASP A 125 5.82 0.44 21.82
C ASP A 125 4.70 0.76 20.83
N PHE A 126 4.87 0.37 19.56
CA PHE A 126 3.86 0.53 18.52
C PHE A 126 2.60 -0.29 18.81
N ARG A 127 2.73 -1.57 19.19
CA ARG A 127 1.57 -2.40 19.57
C ARG A 127 0.80 -1.85 20.76
N THR A 128 1.50 -1.29 21.74
CA THR A 128 0.86 -0.69 22.92
C THR A 128 0.06 0.56 22.53
N ALA A 129 0.54 1.32 21.54
CA ALA A 129 -0.16 2.48 21.01
C ALA A 129 -1.31 2.11 20.05
N LEU A 130 -1.30 0.92 19.44
CA LEU A 130 -2.26 0.48 18.41
C LEU A 130 -3.75 0.75 18.76
N PRO A 131 -4.26 0.49 19.98
CA PRO A 131 -5.67 0.75 20.33
C PRO A 131 -6.06 2.24 20.31
N LEU A 132 -5.08 3.13 20.48
CA LEU A 132 -5.28 4.58 20.32
C LEU A 132 -5.18 4.95 18.83
N LEU A 133 -4.13 4.47 18.17
CA LEU A 133 -3.79 4.77 16.77
C LEU A 133 -4.86 4.32 15.77
N LEU A 134 -5.56 3.21 16.05
CA LEU A 134 -6.60 2.67 15.15
C LEU A 134 -7.94 3.41 15.22
N ARG A 135 -8.08 4.42 16.08
CA ARG A 135 -9.37 5.11 16.27
C ARG A 135 -9.65 6.07 15.12
N GLY A 136 -10.71 5.79 14.36
CA GLY A 136 -11.17 6.66 13.28
C GLY A 136 -10.65 6.25 11.89
N GLU A 137 -9.73 5.28 11.84
CA GLU A 137 -9.27 4.65 10.60
C GLU A 137 -10.36 3.77 9.97
N ASP A 138 -10.19 3.39 8.70
CA ASP A 138 -11.09 2.50 7.98
C ASP A 138 -11.33 1.15 8.70
N PRO A 139 -12.59 0.68 8.85
CA PRO A 139 -12.89 -0.56 9.57
C PRO A 139 -12.24 -1.83 9.01
N GLU A 140 -12.07 -1.94 7.70
CA GLU A 140 -11.42 -3.10 7.07
C GLU A 140 -9.91 -3.06 7.33
N PHE A 141 -9.29 -1.89 7.19
CA PHE A 141 -7.89 -1.68 7.56
C PHE A 141 -7.64 -1.95 9.05
N GLN A 142 -8.52 -1.48 9.95
CA GLN A 142 -8.42 -1.77 11.37
C GLN A 142 -8.44 -3.28 11.64
N SER A 143 -9.35 -4.00 10.98
CA SER A 143 -9.47 -5.46 11.12
C SER A 143 -8.22 -6.16 10.58
N TYR A 144 -7.69 -5.69 9.46
CA TYR A 144 -6.46 -6.19 8.86
C TYR A 144 -5.26 -6.03 9.81
N LEU A 145 -5.02 -4.81 10.30
CA LEU A 145 -3.85 -4.50 11.11
C LEU A 145 -3.90 -5.23 12.47
N ARG A 146 -5.09 -5.32 13.09
CA ARG A 146 -5.27 -6.10 14.32
C ARG A 146 -4.93 -7.57 14.13
N ARG A 147 -5.41 -8.17 13.04
CA ARG A 147 -5.13 -9.58 12.72
C ARG A 147 -3.62 -9.82 12.59
N ILE A 148 -2.91 -9.01 11.82
CA ILE A 148 -1.46 -9.21 11.66
C ILE A 148 -0.69 -8.91 12.95
N ALA A 149 -1.13 -7.94 13.76
CA ALA A 149 -0.54 -7.69 15.07
C ALA A 149 -0.67 -8.88 16.04
N ASP A 150 -1.82 -9.58 16.02
CA ASP A 150 -2.06 -10.78 16.81
C ASP A 150 -1.25 -11.99 16.29
N GLU A 151 -1.09 -12.13 14.96
CA GLU A 151 -0.24 -13.15 14.33
C GLU A 151 1.23 -13.00 14.74
N GLU A 152 1.79 -11.78 14.67
CA GLU A 152 3.18 -11.52 15.06
C GLU A 152 3.40 -11.70 16.57
N ARG A 153 2.40 -11.36 17.39
CA ARG A 153 2.43 -11.65 18.84
C ARG A 153 2.47 -13.15 19.12
N SER A 154 1.66 -13.93 18.42
CA SER A 154 1.61 -15.39 18.62
C SER A 154 2.90 -16.07 18.17
N THR A 155 3.49 -15.58 17.07
CA THR A 155 4.76 -16.07 16.52
C THR A 155 5.92 -15.81 17.49
N SER A 156 6.03 -14.60 18.04
CA SER A 156 7.10 -14.26 18.99
C SER A 156 7.07 -15.12 20.26
N ILE A 157 5.88 -15.49 20.76
CA ILE A 157 5.72 -16.37 21.94
C ILE A 157 6.21 -17.80 21.68
N GLN A 158 6.12 -18.32 20.46
CA GLN A 158 6.58 -19.68 20.13
C GLN A 158 8.11 -19.81 20.02
N PHE A 159 8.81 -18.72 19.79
CA PHE A 159 10.27 -18.68 19.66
C PHE A 159 10.99 -18.08 20.89
N SER A 160 10.26 -17.79 21.96
CA SER A 160 10.77 -17.32 23.26
C SER A 160 10.90 -18.47 24.25
#